data_AF-A0A934WQS4-F1
#
_entry.id   AF-A0A934WQS4-F1
#
_cell.length_a   1.000
_cell.length_b   1.000
_cell.length_c   1.000
_cell.angle_alpha   90.00
_cell.angle_beta   90.00
_cell.angle_gamma   90.00
#
_symmetry.space_group_name_H-M   'P 1'
#
loop_
_entity.id
_entity.type
_entity.pdbx_description
1 polymer ?
#
loop_
_entity_poly.entity_id
_entity_poly.type
_entity_poly.pdbx_seq_one_letter_code
_entity_poly.pdbx_strand_id
1 'polypeptide(L)'
;FAAFLGNSPTVSAFGMDDLKSDSRMQLGYSIINGYSKLSARSGLTDYSKTAVYCGQDLSNPYLLALAGTFYFTNGVDLERTLTDNGYALGLVRKLNAFLERMGVKNERLTSLKAALKNEKVPVTESLDSVGLLFIKTDSAFAGRLMNDDRVDFVFAGGEVPPSMKDLNMDGRSDFEDASYIQRFLAGELVYPDADENEYIKFATDIDGDKNQDIRDATALLRDA
;
A
#
# COMPACT_ATOMS: atom_id res chain seq x y z
N PHE A 1 -37.21 14.70 2.87
CA PHE A 1 -38.21 13.71 2.44
C PHE A 1 -37.65 13.06 1.18
N ALA A 2 -37.38 11.75 1.23
CA ALA A 2 -36.78 10.89 0.19
C ALA A 2 -35.30 11.23 -0.18
N ALA A 3 -34.36 10.31 -0.33
CA ALA A 3 -34.31 8.84 -0.21
C ALA A 3 -32.82 8.47 -0.05
N PHE A 4 -32.45 7.56 0.85
CA PHE A 4 -32.05 6.20 0.47
C PHE A 4 -31.07 6.17 -0.71
N LEU A 5 -29.80 6.42 -0.42
CA LEU A 5 -28.69 5.81 -1.15
C LEU A 5 -27.86 5.09 -0.10
N GLY A 6 -27.95 3.76 -0.11
CA GLY A 6 -26.99 2.92 0.57
C GLY A 6 -25.65 3.18 -0.08
N ASN A 7 -24.80 3.96 0.59
CA ASN A 7 -23.38 3.91 0.33
C ASN A 7 -22.89 2.64 1.00
N SER A 8 -22.55 1.63 0.21
CA SER A 8 -21.50 0.69 0.61
C SER A 8 -20.34 1.56 1.10
N PRO A 9 -19.82 1.38 2.33
CA PRO A 9 -18.59 2.05 2.69
C PRO A 9 -17.53 1.50 1.74
N THR A 10 -17.13 2.30 0.75
CA THR A 10 -15.85 2.09 0.08
C THR A 10 -14.81 2.27 1.16
N VAL A 11 -14.44 1.18 1.81
CA VAL A 11 -13.46 1.18 2.89
C VAL A 11 -12.14 1.62 2.28
N SER A 12 -11.78 2.88 2.53
CA SER A 12 -10.47 3.40 2.19
C SER A 12 -9.40 2.47 2.78
N ALA A 13 -8.40 2.10 1.98
CA ALA A 13 -7.24 1.33 2.42
C ALA A 13 -6.48 1.97 3.60
N PHE A 14 -6.63 3.28 3.84
CA PHE A 14 -6.05 4.00 4.98
C PHE A 14 -6.98 5.13 5.46
N GLY A 15 -7.20 5.28 6.76
CA GLY A 15 -7.90 6.43 7.34
C GLY A 15 -6.97 7.65 7.45
N MET A 16 -7.50 8.87 7.23
CA MET A 16 -6.70 10.11 7.36
C MET A 16 -6.18 10.36 8.79
N ASP A 17 -6.83 9.79 9.81
CA ASP A 17 -6.34 9.84 11.19
C ASP A 17 -5.18 8.87 11.47
N ASP A 18 -4.85 7.98 10.52
CA ASP A 18 -3.78 7.00 10.66
C ASP A 18 -2.41 7.52 10.20
N LEU A 19 -2.29 8.73 9.64
CA LEU A 19 -1.02 9.26 9.07
C LEU A 19 -0.24 10.24 9.97
N LYS A 20 -0.62 10.42 11.25
CA LYS A 20 -0.13 11.54 12.10
C LYS A 20 1.19 11.31 12.88
N SER A 21 1.92 10.21 12.66
CA SER A 21 3.22 9.95 13.34
C SER A 21 4.14 9.03 12.53
N ASP A 22 5.47 9.17 12.67
CA ASP A 22 6.47 8.31 12.01
C ASP A 22 6.22 6.82 12.27
N SER A 23 5.80 6.46 13.49
CA SER A 23 5.44 5.09 13.85
C SER A 23 4.24 4.54 13.09
N ARG A 24 3.34 5.41 12.59
CA ARG A 24 2.17 4.99 11.84
C ARG A 24 2.40 4.97 10.32
N MET A 25 3.32 5.79 9.81
CA MET A 25 3.79 5.64 8.44
C MET A 25 4.53 4.31 8.27
N GLN A 26 5.37 3.95 9.25
CA GLN A 26 6.01 2.63 9.32
C GLN A 26 4.98 1.50 9.45
N LEU A 27 3.91 1.69 10.23
CA LEU A 27 2.79 0.74 10.27
C LEU A 27 2.14 0.58 8.89
N GLY A 28 1.90 1.67 8.15
CA GLY A 28 1.35 1.61 6.80
C GLY A 28 2.25 0.83 5.83
N TYR A 29 3.56 1.03 5.92
CA TYR A 29 4.54 0.26 5.14
C TYR A 29 4.51 -1.23 5.50
N SER A 30 4.44 -1.54 6.79
CA SER A 30 4.32 -2.90 7.32
C SER A 30 3.05 -3.59 6.83
N ILE A 31 1.90 -2.91 6.84
CA ILE A 31 0.62 -3.42 6.29
C ILE A 31 0.75 -3.74 4.79
N ILE A 32 1.35 -2.85 3.99
CA ILE A 32 1.55 -3.06 2.54
C ILE A 32 2.47 -4.25 2.26
N ASN A 33 3.58 -4.35 2.99
CA ASN A 33 4.51 -5.46 2.85
C ASN A 33 3.86 -6.78 3.29
N GLY A 34 3.08 -6.76 4.38
CA GLY A 34 2.35 -7.92 4.90
C GLY A 34 1.32 -8.46 3.91
N TYR A 35 0.52 -7.56 3.31
CA TYR A 35 -0.39 -7.91 2.22
C TYR A 35 0.39 -8.58 1.08
N SER A 36 1.44 -7.92 0.58
CA SER A 36 2.22 -8.43 -0.56
C SER A 36 2.84 -9.80 -0.28
N LYS A 37 3.33 -10.05 0.93
CA LYS A 37 3.87 -11.35 1.37
C LYS A 37 2.80 -12.44 1.39
N LEU A 38 1.61 -12.15 1.94
CA LEU A 38 0.52 -13.13 2.00
C LEU A 38 -0.08 -13.41 0.63
N SER A 39 -0.34 -12.38 -0.20
CA SER A 39 -0.81 -12.57 -1.58
C SER A 39 0.19 -13.38 -2.41
N ALA A 40 1.50 -13.26 -2.14
CA ALA A 40 2.54 -14.12 -2.70
C ALA A 40 2.28 -15.60 -2.45
N ARG A 41 1.98 -15.94 -1.19
CA ARG A 41 1.81 -17.32 -0.73
C ARG A 41 0.54 -17.93 -1.31
N SER A 42 -0.50 -17.13 -1.47
CA SER A 42 -1.75 -17.53 -2.13
C SER A 42 -1.61 -17.68 -3.65
N GLY A 43 -0.49 -17.26 -4.24
CA GLY A 43 -0.22 -17.39 -5.67
C GLY A 43 -1.00 -16.41 -6.55
N LEU A 44 -1.62 -15.39 -5.96
CA LEU A 44 -2.40 -14.40 -6.70
C LEU A 44 -1.58 -13.27 -7.31
N THR A 45 -0.34 -13.11 -6.86
CA THR A 45 0.46 -11.95 -7.26
C THR A 45 1.35 -12.26 -8.45
N ASP A 46 1.20 -11.49 -9.53
CA ASP A 46 2.16 -11.50 -10.62
C ASP A 46 3.42 -10.71 -10.26
N TYR A 47 4.48 -11.42 -9.90
CA TYR A 47 5.78 -10.82 -9.60
C TYR A 47 6.52 -10.26 -10.82
N SER A 48 6.05 -10.56 -12.04
CA SER A 48 6.65 -10.07 -13.28
C SER A 48 6.61 -8.54 -13.40
N LYS A 49 5.77 -7.88 -12.59
CA LYS A 49 5.75 -6.44 -12.36
C LYS A 49 5.70 -6.19 -10.86
N THR A 50 6.74 -5.56 -10.32
CA THR A 50 6.83 -5.20 -8.90
C THR A 50 7.09 -3.71 -8.78
N ALA A 51 6.30 -3.02 -7.96
CA ALA A 51 6.53 -1.62 -7.63
C ALA A 51 7.30 -1.52 -6.31
N VAL A 52 8.39 -0.79 -6.31
CA VAL A 52 9.28 -0.59 -5.17
C VAL A 52 9.28 0.88 -4.82
N TYR A 53 8.86 1.19 -3.59
CA TYR A 53 8.84 2.55 -3.10
C TYR A 53 10.00 2.81 -2.15
N CYS A 54 10.72 3.88 -2.44
CA CYS A 54 11.87 4.38 -1.72
C CYS A 54 11.67 5.89 -1.58
N GLY A 55 10.83 6.26 -0.63
CA GLY A 55 10.31 7.59 -0.41
C GLY A 55 11.36 8.62 -0.03
N GLN A 56 10.93 9.87 -0.20
CA GLN A 56 11.66 11.05 0.21
C GLN A 56 11.51 11.29 1.72
N ASP A 57 12.48 12.01 2.29
CA ASP A 57 12.39 12.46 3.68
C ASP A 57 11.35 13.58 3.82
N LEU A 58 10.14 13.22 4.27
CA LEU A 58 9.03 14.14 4.49
C LEU A 58 9.21 15.04 5.73
N SER A 59 10.25 14.82 6.55
CA SER A 59 10.64 15.79 7.58
C SER A 59 11.24 17.07 6.99
N ASN A 60 11.68 17.01 5.72
CA ASN A 60 12.17 18.18 5.01
C ASN A 60 11.02 19.16 4.67
N PRO A 61 10.99 20.36 5.28
CA PRO A 61 9.90 21.31 5.08
C PRO A 61 9.80 21.81 3.63
N TYR A 62 10.90 21.80 2.87
CA TYR A 62 10.88 22.16 1.44
C TYR A 62 10.07 21.13 0.64
N LEU A 63 10.29 19.84 0.88
CA LEU A 63 9.56 18.77 0.19
C LEU A 63 8.09 18.76 0.59
N LEU A 64 7.80 18.97 1.87
CA LEU A 64 6.43 19.09 2.36
C LEU A 64 5.70 20.27 1.67
N ALA A 65 6.35 21.43 1.56
CA ALA A 65 5.79 22.61 0.91
C ALA A 65 5.56 22.39 -0.59
N LEU A 66 6.50 21.72 -1.29
CA LEU A 66 6.35 21.38 -2.70
C LEU A 66 5.20 20.39 -2.93
N ALA A 67 5.11 19.33 -2.13
CA ALA A 67 4.01 18.38 -2.19
C ALA A 67 2.68 19.10 -1.94
N GLY A 68 2.55 19.85 -0.85
CA GLY A 68 1.35 20.64 -0.56
C GLY A 68 0.96 21.56 -1.71
N THR A 69 1.92 22.32 -2.26
CA THR A 69 1.69 23.20 -3.42
C THR A 69 1.15 22.43 -4.61
N PHE A 70 1.77 21.29 -4.96
CA PHE A 70 1.33 20.45 -6.05
C PHE A 70 -0.12 19.98 -5.86
N TYR A 71 -0.49 19.50 -4.67
CA TYR A 71 -1.85 19.05 -4.41
C TYR A 71 -2.87 20.19 -4.52
N PHE A 72 -2.56 21.37 -3.97
CA PHE A 72 -3.45 22.55 -4.06
C PHE A 72 -3.62 23.05 -5.50
N THR A 73 -2.56 23.09 -6.30
CA THR A 73 -2.62 23.68 -7.65
C THR A 73 -3.16 22.73 -8.72
N ASN A 74 -3.23 21.43 -8.44
CA ASN A 74 -3.65 20.42 -9.43
C ASN A 74 -5.04 19.83 -9.18
N GLY A 75 -5.77 20.30 -8.16
CA GLY A 75 -7.13 19.85 -7.88
C GLY A 75 -7.22 18.34 -7.68
N VAL A 76 -6.35 17.81 -6.82
CA VAL A 76 -6.21 16.37 -6.62
C VAL A 76 -7.47 15.78 -5.97
N ASP A 77 -7.99 14.73 -6.58
CA ASP A 77 -9.07 13.91 -6.04
C ASP A 77 -8.47 12.78 -5.22
N LEU A 78 -8.50 12.95 -3.90
CA LEU A 78 -7.89 12.00 -2.96
C LEU A 78 -8.67 10.68 -2.91
N GLU A 79 -10.00 10.71 -3.02
CA GLU A 79 -10.83 9.50 -3.01
C GLU A 79 -10.55 8.66 -4.25
N ARG A 80 -10.47 9.32 -5.41
CA ARG A 80 -10.13 8.64 -6.66
C ARG A 80 -8.71 8.10 -6.67
N THR A 81 -7.76 8.77 -6.00
CA THR A 81 -6.38 8.29 -5.86
C THR A 81 -6.32 6.93 -5.14
N LEU A 82 -7.27 6.65 -4.26
CA LEU A 82 -7.30 5.41 -3.47
C LEU A 82 -8.06 4.26 -4.16
N THR A 83 -8.78 4.54 -5.25
CA THR A 83 -9.68 3.57 -5.89
C THR A 83 -9.40 3.35 -7.39
N ASP A 84 -8.66 4.25 -8.03
CA ASP A 84 -8.31 4.18 -9.46
C ASP A 84 -6.77 4.21 -9.63
N ASN A 85 -6.17 3.04 -9.82
CA ASN A 85 -4.73 2.88 -10.05
C ASN A 85 -4.21 3.71 -11.23
N GLY A 86 -5.01 3.86 -12.29
CA GLY A 86 -4.64 4.64 -13.47
C GLY A 86 -4.54 6.13 -13.16
N TYR A 87 -5.54 6.66 -12.43
CA TYR A 87 -5.52 8.02 -11.93
C TYR A 87 -4.37 8.25 -10.95
N ALA A 88 -4.20 7.35 -9.97
CA ALA A 88 -3.15 7.42 -8.96
C ALA A 88 -1.75 7.46 -9.59
N LEU A 89 -1.45 6.52 -10.48
CA LEU A 89 -0.15 6.49 -11.16
C LEU A 89 0.05 7.70 -12.08
N GLY A 90 -1.01 8.16 -12.75
CA GLY A 90 -0.97 9.40 -13.53
C GLY A 90 -0.64 10.63 -12.68
N LEU A 91 -1.21 10.71 -11.46
CA LEU A 91 -0.92 11.76 -10.50
C LEU A 91 0.53 11.69 -10.00
N VAL A 92 1.00 10.50 -9.62
CA VAL A 92 2.38 10.28 -9.15
C VAL A 92 3.40 10.65 -10.23
N ARG A 93 3.15 10.33 -11.50
CA ARG A 93 3.99 10.77 -12.63
C ARG A 93 4.04 12.30 -12.76
N LYS A 94 2.91 12.98 -12.61
CA LYS A 94 2.83 14.45 -12.64
C LYS A 94 3.59 15.06 -11.46
N LEU A 95 3.44 14.49 -10.26
CA LEU A 95 4.18 14.91 -9.07
C LEU A 95 5.68 14.73 -9.28
N ASN A 96 6.11 13.58 -9.82
CA ASN A 96 7.51 13.33 -10.15
C ASN A 96 8.08 14.39 -11.09
N ALA A 97 7.41 14.64 -12.22
CA ALA A 97 7.84 15.67 -13.17
C ALA A 97 7.85 17.09 -12.57
N PHE A 98 6.98 17.36 -11.59
CA PHE A 98 7.02 18.63 -10.84
C PHE A 98 8.25 18.70 -9.93
N LEU A 99 8.51 17.67 -9.12
CA LEU A 99 9.66 17.63 -8.21
C LEU A 99 10.99 17.67 -8.97
N GLU A 100 11.09 16.98 -10.10
CA GLU A 100 12.26 17.01 -10.99
C GLU A 100 12.55 18.44 -11.49
N ARG A 101 11.52 19.18 -11.92
CA ARG A 101 11.66 20.59 -12.32
C ARG A 101 12.09 21.49 -11.17
N MET A 102 11.75 21.13 -9.94
CA MET A 102 12.17 21.84 -8.73
C MET A 102 13.55 21.39 -8.22
N GLY A 103 14.24 20.51 -8.96
CA GLY A 103 15.60 20.05 -8.66
C GLY A 103 15.68 19.05 -7.51
N VAL A 104 14.56 18.44 -7.11
CA VAL A 104 14.53 17.40 -6.07
C VAL A 104 15.25 16.16 -6.58
N LYS A 105 16.06 15.55 -5.72
CA LYS A 105 16.78 14.30 -6.00
C LYS A 105 16.47 13.28 -4.92
N ASN A 106 16.55 12.00 -5.26
CA ASN A 106 16.38 10.90 -4.31
C ASN A 106 17.66 10.06 -4.25
N GLU A 107 18.47 10.27 -3.22
CA GLU A 107 19.76 9.59 -3.06
C GLU A 107 19.60 8.12 -2.66
N ARG A 108 18.56 7.80 -1.86
CA ARG A 108 18.22 6.40 -1.50
C ARG A 108 17.87 5.61 -2.76
N LEU A 109 17.03 6.17 -3.63
CA LEU A 109 16.64 5.52 -4.88
C LEU A 109 17.84 5.38 -5.84
N THR A 110 18.71 6.38 -5.91
CA THR A 110 19.94 6.32 -6.72
C THR A 110 20.82 5.15 -6.27
N SER A 111 20.98 4.97 -4.96
CA SER A 111 21.72 3.87 -4.37
C SER A 111 21.07 2.51 -4.62
N LEU A 112 19.74 2.43 -4.53
CA LEU A 112 18.97 1.22 -4.85
C LEU A 112 19.13 0.84 -6.33
N LYS A 113 18.99 1.79 -7.26
CA LYS A 113 19.17 1.56 -8.70
C LYS A 113 20.56 1.01 -9.03
N ALA A 114 21.60 1.48 -8.35
CA ALA A 114 22.95 0.96 -8.51
C ALA A 114 23.05 -0.52 -8.07
N ALA A 115 22.41 -0.89 -6.96
CA ALA A 115 22.35 -2.27 -6.50
C ALA A 115 21.56 -3.17 -7.46
N LEU A 116 20.39 -2.72 -7.91
CA LEU A 116 19.56 -3.44 -8.90
C LEU A 116 20.31 -3.69 -10.21
N LYS A 117 21.10 -2.70 -10.67
CA LYS A 117 21.94 -2.84 -11.87
C LYS A 117 23.00 -3.92 -11.70
N ASN A 118 23.64 -4.01 -10.53
CA ASN A 118 24.65 -5.05 -10.25
C ASN A 118 24.03 -6.45 -10.25
N GLU A 119 22.79 -6.57 -9.77
CA GLU A 119 22.03 -7.82 -9.79
C GLU A 119 21.30 -8.10 -11.12
N LYS A 120 21.49 -7.23 -12.12
CA LYS A 120 20.89 -7.33 -13.47
C LYS A 120 19.35 -7.38 -13.46
N VAL A 121 18.74 -6.72 -12.48
CA VAL A 121 17.28 -6.64 -12.38
C VAL A 121 16.76 -5.61 -13.39
N PRO A 122 15.85 -5.98 -14.32
CA PRO A 122 15.29 -5.04 -15.27
C PRO A 122 14.39 -4.01 -14.59
N VAL A 123 14.72 -2.74 -14.75
CA VAL A 123 13.86 -1.61 -14.38
C VAL A 123 12.99 -1.27 -15.60
N THR A 124 11.67 -1.33 -15.43
CA THR A 124 10.70 -1.06 -16.50
C THR A 124 10.23 0.40 -16.50
N GLU A 125 10.15 1.03 -15.34
CA GLU A 125 9.84 2.45 -15.19
C GLU A 125 10.50 3.01 -13.92
N SER A 126 10.87 4.28 -13.95
CA SER A 126 11.60 4.95 -12.87
C SER A 126 11.05 6.36 -12.69
N LEU A 127 10.49 6.65 -11.52
CA LEU A 127 10.01 7.97 -11.12
C LEU A 127 10.92 8.48 -10.00
N ASP A 128 12.05 9.07 -10.42
CA ASP A 128 13.23 9.21 -9.57
C ASP A 128 13.01 10.16 -8.39
N SER A 129 12.31 11.28 -8.59
CA SER A 129 12.11 12.28 -7.54
C SER A 129 11.11 11.86 -6.48
N VAL A 130 10.04 11.14 -6.87
CA VAL A 130 9.05 10.60 -5.92
C VAL A 130 9.51 9.30 -5.27
N GLY A 131 10.51 8.63 -5.83
CA GLY A 131 11.06 7.41 -5.25
C GLY A 131 10.32 6.13 -5.64
N LEU A 132 9.67 6.08 -6.81
CA LEU A 132 8.93 4.89 -7.26
C LEU A 132 9.64 4.21 -8.42
N LEU A 133 9.90 2.92 -8.29
CA LEU A 133 10.47 2.07 -9.33
C LEU A 133 9.53 0.94 -9.69
N PHE A 134 9.42 0.63 -10.97
CA PHE A 134 8.83 -0.60 -11.45
C PHE A 134 9.94 -1.49 -11.97
N ILE A 135 9.97 -2.73 -11.48
CA ILE A 135 10.95 -3.74 -11.84
C ILE A 135 10.27 -5.03 -12.26
N LYS A 136 10.99 -5.84 -13.03
CA LYS A 136 10.61 -7.22 -13.32
C LYS A 136 11.44 -8.17 -12.48
N THR A 137 10.79 -8.95 -11.62
CA THR A 137 11.50 -9.80 -10.67
C THR A 137 10.69 -11.06 -10.30
N ASP A 138 11.19 -11.87 -9.37
CA ASP A 138 10.50 -13.02 -8.80
C ASP A 138 10.12 -12.77 -7.33
N SER A 139 9.32 -13.68 -6.75
CA SER A 139 8.84 -13.56 -5.37
C SER A 139 9.97 -13.59 -4.34
N ALA A 140 11.04 -14.35 -4.60
CA ALA A 140 12.17 -14.43 -3.68
C ALA A 140 12.92 -13.10 -3.61
N PHE A 141 13.14 -12.46 -4.76
CA PHE A 141 13.80 -11.16 -4.81
C PHE A 141 12.91 -10.02 -4.29
N ALA A 142 11.61 -10.02 -4.61
CA ALA A 142 10.68 -9.06 -4.02
C ALA A 142 10.63 -9.17 -2.48
N GLY A 143 10.63 -10.40 -1.94
CA GLY A 143 10.71 -10.63 -0.51
C GLY A 143 12.02 -10.13 0.11
N ARG A 144 13.15 -10.23 -0.60
CA ARG A 144 14.41 -9.60 -0.16
C ARG A 144 14.31 -8.07 -0.10
N LEU A 145 13.69 -7.45 -1.11
CA LEU A 145 13.53 -5.99 -1.17
C LEU A 145 12.65 -5.45 -0.03
N MET A 146 11.64 -6.20 0.42
CA MET A 146 10.82 -5.80 1.57
C MET A 146 11.61 -5.70 2.88
N ASN A 147 12.79 -6.32 2.95
CA ASN A 147 13.68 -6.28 4.11
C ASN A 147 14.91 -5.38 3.87
N ASP A 148 14.94 -4.63 2.77
CA ASP A 148 16.02 -3.71 2.42
C ASP A 148 15.75 -2.35 3.08
N ASP A 149 16.73 -1.83 3.84
CA ASP A 149 16.60 -0.57 4.59
C ASP A 149 16.41 0.68 3.70
N ARG A 150 16.76 0.57 2.41
CA ARG A 150 16.53 1.61 1.42
C ARG A 150 15.09 1.61 0.91
N VAL A 151 14.35 0.52 1.08
CA VAL A 151 13.00 0.35 0.57
C VAL A 151 12.02 0.58 1.72
N ASP A 152 11.03 1.41 1.47
CA ASP A 152 9.97 1.66 2.44
C ASP A 152 8.89 0.59 2.33
N PHE A 153 8.43 0.31 1.11
CA PHE A 153 7.54 -0.83 0.86
C PHE A 153 7.64 -1.35 -0.58
N VAL A 154 7.10 -2.54 -0.78
CA VAL A 154 6.98 -3.19 -2.09
C VAL A 154 5.53 -3.56 -2.34
N PHE A 155 4.98 -3.15 -3.47
CA PHE A 155 3.75 -3.73 -4.01
C PHE A 155 4.11 -4.81 -5.03
N ALA A 156 3.97 -6.05 -4.61
CA ALA A 156 4.04 -7.18 -5.51
C ALA A 156 2.81 -7.13 -6.46
N GLY A 157 3.00 -7.27 -7.78
CA GLY A 157 1.97 -6.99 -8.80
C GLY A 157 2.03 -5.55 -9.35
N GLY A 158 2.70 -4.65 -8.64
CA GLY A 158 2.97 -3.29 -9.08
C GLY A 158 1.78 -2.35 -9.03
N GLU A 159 0.69 -2.72 -8.37
CA GLU A 159 -0.55 -1.95 -8.30
C GLU A 159 -1.13 -2.05 -6.88
N VAL A 160 -1.89 -1.03 -6.47
CA VAL A 160 -2.63 -1.08 -5.20
C VAL A 160 -3.79 -2.05 -5.40
N PRO A 161 -4.01 -3.01 -4.49
CA PRO A 161 -5.11 -3.94 -4.64
C PRO A 161 -6.46 -3.23 -4.53
N PRO A 162 -7.52 -3.77 -5.14
CA PRO A 162 -8.88 -3.22 -5.01
C PRO A 162 -9.35 -3.14 -3.55
N SER A 163 -8.88 -4.06 -2.70
CA SER A 163 -9.10 -4.03 -1.26
C SER A 163 -7.85 -4.45 -0.50
N MET A 164 -7.55 -3.71 0.58
CA MET A 164 -6.51 -4.07 1.56
C MET A 164 -7.09 -4.84 2.77
N LYS A 165 -8.39 -5.17 2.74
CA LYS A 165 -9.08 -5.98 3.77
C LYS A 165 -9.49 -7.37 3.24
N ASP A 166 -8.78 -7.84 2.23
CA ASP A 166 -8.95 -9.16 1.61
C ASP A 166 -8.18 -10.20 2.45
N LEU A 167 -8.89 -10.99 3.27
CA LEU A 167 -8.27 -11.90 4.23
C LEU A 167 -8.02 -13.28 3.63
N ASN A 168 -8.88 -13.72 2.72
CA ASN A 168 -8.73 -14.99 2.02
C ASN A 168 -7.76 -14.90 0.81
N MET A 169 -7.34 -13.68 0.45
CA MET A 169 -6.50 -13.38 -0.70
C MET A 169 -7.15 -13.92 -1.97
N ASP A 170 -8.37 -13.48 -2.28
CA ASP A 170 -9.11 -13.81 -3.52
C ASP A 170 -9.28 -12.60 -4.46
N GLY A 171 -8.81 -11.42 -4.04
CA GLY A 171 -8.92 -10.14 -4.71
C GLY A 171 -10.16 -9.32 -4.32
N ARG A 172 -10.96 -9.77 -3.34
CA ARG A 172 -12.18 -9.12 -2.87
C ARG A 172 -12.21 -9.04 -1.35
N SER A 173 -13.06 -8.17 -0.84
CA SER A 173 -13.44 -8.18 0.57
C SER A 173 -14.92 -8.47 0.66
N ASP A 174 -15.27 -9.69 1.05
CA ASP A 174 -16.65 -10.17 1.09
C ASP A 174 -16.91 -11.12 2.26
N PHE A 175 -18.05 -11.82 2.23
CA PHE A 175 -18.46 -12.70 3.34
C PHE A 175 -17.55 -13.92 3.50
N GLU A 176 -16.77 -14.32 2.49
CA GLU A 176 -15.85 -15.45 2.58
C GLU A 176 -14.68 -15.15 3.54
N ASP A 177 -14.33 -13.86 3.69
CA ASP A 177 -13.33 -13.36 4.64
C ASP A 177 -13.77 -13.47 6.10
N ALA A 178 -15.08 -13.56 6.39
CA ALA A 178 -15.58 -13.63 7.76
C ALA A 178 -15.05 -14.86 8.53
N SER A 179 -14.78 -15.96 7.81
CA SER A 179 -14.16 -17.16 8.37
C SER A 179 -12.73 -16.90 8.87
N TYR A 180 -11.99 -16.00 8.22
CA TYR A 180 -10.63 -15.64 8.61
C TYR A 180 -10.63 -14.74 9.85
N ILE A 181 -11.61 -13.86 10.01
CA ILE A 181 -11.79 -13.08 11.25
C ILE A 181 -12.02 -14.03 12.43
N GLN A 182 -12.88 -15.03 12.28
CA GLN A 182 -13.12 -16.02 13.35
C GLN A 182 -11.84 -16.79 13.71
N ARG A 183 -11.04 -17.19 12.71
CA ARG A 183 -9.74 -17.85 12.93
C ARG A 183 -8.74 -16.92 13.61
N PHE A 184 -8.71 -15.64 13.26
CA PHE A 184 -7.90 -14.64 13.95
C PHE A 184 -8.28 -14.53 15.43
N LEU A 185 -9.57 -14.41 15.73
CA LEU A 185 -10.07 -14.33 17.12
C LEU A 185 -9.81 -15.61 17.93
N ALA A 186 -9.76 -16.77 17.26
CA ALA A 186 -9.36 -18.05 17.85
C ALA A 186 -7.84 -18.17 18.06
N GLY A 187 -7.04 -17.20 17.62
CA GLY A 187 -5.58 -17.21 17.71
C GLY A 187 -4.90 -18.10 16.67
N GLU A 188 -5.60 -18.45 15.58
CA GLU A 188 -5.09 -19.36 14.55
C GLU A 188 -4.36 -18.64 13.40
N LEU A 189 -4.54 -17.33 13.26
CA LEU A 189 -3.85 -16.50 12.25
C LEU A 189 -2.65 -15.77 12.86
N VAL A 190 -1.63 -16.55 13.22
CA VAL A 190 -0.35 -16.04 13.72
C VAL A 190 0.77 -16.45 12.79
N TYR A 191 1.49 -15.46 12.27
CA TYR A 191 2.56 -15.66 11.30
C TYR A 191 3.95 -15.44 11.91
N PRO A 192 5.01 -16.04 11.36
CA PRO A 192 6.38 -15.76 11.83
C PRO A 192 6.85 -14.34 11.52
N ASP A 193 6.30 -13.71 10.48
CA ASP A 193 6.70 -12.40 9.98
C ASP A 193 5.86 -11.29 10.63
N ALA A 194 6.51 -10.22 11.08
CA ALA A 194 5.84 -9.12 11.76
C ALA A 194 4.88 -8.35 10.85
N ASP A 195 5.25 -8.14 9.58
CA ASP A 195 4.43 -7.40 8.61
C ASP A 195 3.14 -8.16 8.29
N GLU A 196 3.23 -9.48 8.15
CA GLU A 196 2.06 -10.34 7.94
C GLU A 196 1.09 -10.26 9.12
N ASN A 197 1.60 -10.20 10.35
CA ASN A 197 0.77 -10.04 11.53
C ASN A 197 0.14 -8.64 11.62
N GLU A 198 0.87 -7.57 11.28
CA GLU A 198 0.31 -6.22 11.24
C GLU A 198 -0.77 -6.07 10.16
N TYR A 199 -0.53 -6.67 8.99
CA TYR A 199 -1.55 -6.74 7.95
C TYR A 199 -2.82 -7.44 8.44
N ILE A 200 -2.71 -8.61 9.06
CA ILE A 200 -3.88 -9.37 9.49
C ILE A 200 -4.68 -8.59 10.54
N LYS A 201 -4.02 -7.98 11.52
CA LYS A 201 -4.71 -7.10 12.49
C LYS A 201 -5.48 -5.98 11.80
N PHE A 202 -4.85 -5.32 10.83
CA PHE A 202 -5.47 -4.26 10.04
C PHE A 202 -6.67 -4.78 9.23
N ALA A 203 -6.49 -5.88 8.50
CA ALA A 203 -7.49 -6.42 7.59
C ALA A 203 -8.70 -7.02 8.33
N THR A 204 -8.50 -7.51 9.57
CA THR A 204 -9.59 -8.01 10.42
C THR A 204 -10.43 -6.93 11.10
N ASP A 205 -9.94 -5.70 11.21
CA ASP A 205 -10.67 -4.54 11.75
C ASP A 205 -11.56 -3.94 10.64
N ILE A 206 -12.67 -4.61 10.32
CA ILE A 206 -13.53 -4.28 9.18
C ILE A 206 -14.27 -2.97 9.43
N ASP A 207 -14.81 -2.78 10.63
CA ASP A 207 -15.59 -1.58 10.96
C ASP A 207 -14.72 -0.35 11.29
N GLY A 208 -13.41 -0.56 11.49
CA GLY A 208 -12.42 0.49 11.69
C GLY A 208 -12.42 1.06 13.11
N ASP A 209 -13.07 0.39 14.07
CA ASP A 209 -13.14 0.81 15.47
C ASP A 209 -11.84 0.49 16.26
N LYS A 210 -10.89 -0.20 15.62
CA LYS A 210 -9.58 -0.60 16.14
C LYS A 210 -9.62 -1.72 17.18
N ASN A 211 -10.77 -2.36 17.36
CA ASN A 211 -10.93 -3.55 18.19
C ASN A 211 -11.39 -4.72 17.32
N GLN A 212 -10.49 -5.68 17.11
CA GLN A 212 -10.84 -6.89 16.38
C GLN A 212 -11.76 -7.77 17.24
N ASP A 213 -13.02 -7.89 16.83
CA ASP A 213 -13.98 -8.78 17.47
C ASP A 213 -15.06 -9.31 16.51
N ILE A 214 -16.09 -9.96 17.05
CA ILE A 214 -17.14 -10.60 16.23
C ILE A 214 -17.99 -9.59 15.44
N ARG A 215 -17.96 -8.31 15.82
CA ARG A 215 -18.66 -7.23 15.11
C ARG A 215 -18.04 -6.99 13.74
N ASP A 216 -16.73 -7.22 13.58
CA ASP A 216 -16.06 -7.13 12.27
C ASP A 216 -16.57 -8.19 11.29
N ALA A 217 -16.70 -9.43 11.75
CA ALA A 217 -17.31 -10.50 10.95
C ALA A 217 -18.78 -10.18 10.62
N THR A 218 -19.49 -9.51 11.55
CA THR A 218 -20.86 -9.07 11.31
C THR A 218 -20.93 -7.91 10.31
N ALA A 219 -19.93 -7.01 10.30
CA ALA A 219 -19.87 -5.89 9.38
C ALA A 219 -19.76 -6.36 7.91
N LEU A 220 -18.94 -7.38 7.63
CA LEU A 220 -18.89 -8.01 6.30
C LEU A 220 -20.23 -8.58 5.84
N LEU A 221 -21.03 -9.12 6.77
CA LEU A 221 -22.34 -9.70 6.48
C LEU A 221 -23.43 -8.66 6.23
N ARG A 222 -23.20 -7.38 6.58
CA ARG A 222 -24.18 -6.30 6.34
C ARG A 222 -24.10 -5.73 4.93
N ASP A 223 -22.99 -5.94 4.24
CA ASP A 223 -22.73 -5.45 2.89
C ASP A 223 -22.91 -6.52 1.79
N ALA A 224 -23.33 -7.74 2.18
CA ALA A 224 -23.70 -8.85 1.28
C ALA A 224 -25.20 -8.86 0.93
#